data_AF-A0A931TAP1-F1
#
_entry.id   AF-A0A931TAP1-F1
#
_cell.length_a   1.000
_cell.length_b   1.000
_cell.length_c   1.000
_cell.angle_alpha   90.00
_cell.angle_beta   90.00
_cell.angle_gamma   90.00
#
_symmetry.space_group_name_H-M   'P 1'
#
loop_
_entity.id
_entity.type
_entity.pdbx_description
1 polymer ?
#
loop_
_entity_poly.entity_id
_entity_poly.type
_entity_poly.pdbx_seq_one_letter_code
_entity_poly.pdbx_strand_id
1 'polypeptide(L)'
;MPAGIPCAWDWRHGTRCRGPRRVPGPGRCRRSRRAERVTRPRSVRDTRPHAVARALDYTAGAMRDRVALPLIGVLSSLILLVVGVLLLAPPSRPATHVDVSILPTVNAALNATSAVLLVSGFLFIRRRNVRGHLTCMTSAVVVSTLFLVSYVTYHYHAGSRPFTGQGWIRPVYFVLLLTHVVLAAVIVPLALTTLYRALRADFSRHARIARWTLPVWLYVSLTGVAVYVLLYRLG
;
A
#
# COMPACT_ATOMS: atom_id res chain seq x y z
N MET A 1 -24.18 -1.42 12.81
CA MET A 1 -23.13 -2.35 13.28
C MET A 1 -22.47 -2.98 12.05
N PRO A 2 -21.21 -2.69 11.70
CA PRO A 2 -20.61 -3.27 10.50
C PRO A 2 -20.23 -4.73 10.77
N ALA A 3 -20.56 -5.58 9.80
CA ALA A 3 -20.34 -7.01 9.79
C ALA A 3 -18.91 -7.39 10.19
N GLY A 4 -18.80 -8.38 11.07
CA GLY A 4 -17.53 -8.90 11.57
C GLY A 4 -16.63 -9.35 10.44
N ILE A 5 -15.43 -8.78 10.39
CA ILE A 5 -14.31 -9.30 9.60
C ILE A 5 -14.06 -10.73 10.12
N PRO A 6 -14.15 -11.78 9.28
CA PRO A 6 -13.87 -13.14 9.74
C PRO A 6 -12.45 -13.19 10.31
N CYS A 7 -12.29 -13.81 11.48
CA CYS A 7 -11.03 -14.09 12.20
C CYS A 7 -10.02 -14.98 11.42
N ALA A 8 -9.94 -14.88 10.09
CA ALA A 8 -9.33 -15.90 9.23
C ALA A 8 -7.91 -15.58 8.73
N TRP A 9 -7.29 -14.47 9.14
CA TRP A 9 -5.96 -14.08 8.65
C TRP A 9 -4.96 -13.86 9.78
N ASP A 10 -4.09 -14.86 9.97
CA ASP A 10 -2.86 -14.73 10.73
C ASP A 10 -1.75 -14.16 9.81
N TRP A 11 -1.32 -12.94 10.12
CA TRP A 11 -0.27 -12.24 9.37
C TRP A 11 1.08 -12.94 9.45
N ARG A 12 1.34 -13.80 10.47
CA ARG A 12 2.63 -14.46 10.67
C ARG A 12 2.90 -15.61 9.70
N HIS A 13 1.88 -16.32 9.23
CA HIS A 13 2.09 -17.57 8.49
C HIS A 13 1.42 -17.68 7.12
N GLY A 14 0.62 -16.70 6.69
CA GLY A 14 0.04 -16.71 5.33
C GLY A 14 -0.87 -17.91 5.03
N THR A 15 -1.25 -18.68 6.06
CA THR A 15 -2.14 -19.83 5.96
C THR A 15 -3.47 -19.48 6.63
N ARG A 16 -4.57 -19.92 6.01
CA ARG A 16 -5.91 -19.84 6.62
C ARG A 16 -5.88 -20.59 7.96
N CYS A 17 -6.37 -19.95 9.02
CA CYS A 17 -6.61 -20.64 10.29
C CYS A 17 -7.47 -21.88 10.02
N ARG A 18 -6.92 -23.08 10.23
CA ARG A 18 -7.73 -24.29 10.33
C ARG A 18 -8.58 -24.13 11.59
N GLY A 19 -9.90 -24.21 11.43
CA GLY A 19 -10.85 -24.10 12.54
C GLY A 19 -10.58 -25.13 13.64
N PRO A 20 -11.18 -24.96 14.83
CA PRO A 20 -10.89 -25.80 15.99
C PRO A 20 -11.17 -27.27 15.66
N ARG A 21 -10.12 -28.12 15.80
CA ARG A 21 -10.28 -29.57 15.75
C ARG A 21 -11.13 -29.97 16.95
N ARG A 22 -12.34 -30.48 16.71
CA ARG A 22 -13.16 -31.10 17.77
C ARG A 22 -12.41 -32.32 18.29
N VAL A 23 -12.09 -32.33 19.58
CA VAL A 23 -11.61 -33.52 20.30
C VAL A 23 -12.79 -34.46 20.52
N PRO A 24 -12.73 -35.75 20.15
CA PRO A 24 -13.77 -36.71 20.54
C PRO A 24 -13.54 -37.10 22.01
N GLY A 25 -14.48 -36.75 22.89
CA GLY A 25 -14.53 -37.29 24.25
C GLY A 25 -15.11 -38.72 24.27
N PRO A 26 -14.76 -39.56 25.25
CA PRO A 26 -15.28 -40.92 25.34
C PRO A 26 -16.65 -40.91 26.05
N GLY A 27 -17.67 -41.52 25.46
CA GLY A 27 -18.92 -41.70 26.21
C GLY A 27 -20.16 -42.16 25.44
N ARG A 28 -20.48 -43.43 25.65
CA ARG A 28 -21.82 -44.05 25.70
C ARG A 28 -22.49 -44.44 24.37
N CYS A 29 -22.48 -45.76 24.16
CA CYS A 29 -23.35 -46.48 23.23
C CYS A 29 -24.80 -46.41 23.74
N ARG A 30 -25.65 -45.65 23.05
CA ARG A 30 -27.11 -45.64 23.30
C ARG A 30 -27.82 -46.16 22.04
N ARG A 31 -28.27 -47.42 22.11
CA ARG A 31 -29.28 -47.96 21.20
C ARG A 31 -30.55 -47.12 21.35
N SER A 32 -30.96 -46.43 20.29
CA SER A 32 -32.36 -45.99 20.16
C SER A 32 -32.74 -45.78 18.69
N ARG A 33 -33.59 -46.71 18.23
CA ARG A 33 -34.66 -46.56 17.23
C ARG A 33 -34.33 -45.73 15.99
N ARG A 34 -34.09 -46.47 14.90
CA ARG A 34 -34.15 -46.07 13.49
C ARG A 34 -35.53 -45.46 13.21
N ALA A 35 -35.66 -44.15 13.43
CA ALA A 35 -36.72 -43.37 12.81
C ALA A 35 -36.25 -43.02 11.40
N GLU A 36 -36.92 -43.59 10.40
CA GLU A 36 -36.80 -43.20 9.00
C GLU A 36 -37.08 -41.71 8.86
N ARG A 37 -36.00 -40.93 8.92
CA ARG A 37 -36.01 -39.56 8.42
C ARG A 37 -35.95 -39.70 6.91
N VAL A 38 -37.13 -39.71 6.27
CA VAL A 38 -37.30 -39.50 4.83
C VAL A 38 -36.43 -38.32 4.43
N THR A 39 -35.26 -38.59 3.85
CA THR A 39 -34.41 -37.57 3.25
C THR A 39 -35.16 -37.08 2.02
N ARG A 40 -35.93 -36.00 2.19
CA ARG A 40 -36.42 -35.22 1.04
C ARG A 40 -35.18 -34.91 0.17
N PRO A 41 -35.14 -35.30 -1.11
CA PRO A 41 -34.06 -34.89 -1.98
C PRO A 41 -34.04 -33.35 -1.96
N ARG A 42 -32.87 -32.76 -1.64
CA ARG A 42 -32.67 -31.32 -1.76
C ARG A 42 -33.12 -30.92 -3.15
N SER A 43 -34.14 -30.07 -3.24
CA SER A 43 -34.65 -29.64 -4.54
C SER A 43 -33.51 -28.98 -5.32
N VAL A 44 -33.20 -29.53 -6.50
CA VAL A 44 -32.13 -29.03 -7.40
C VAL A 44 -32.42 -27.60 -7.90
N ARG A 45 -33.62 -27.06 -7.65
CA ARG A 45 -34.03 -25.71 -8.03
C ARG A 45 -33.44 -24.62 -7.14
N ASP A 46 -33.14 -24.91 -5.87
CA ASP A 46 -32.78 -23.89 -4.87
C ASP A 46 -31.31 -23.38 -4.99
N THR A 47 -30.47 -24.07 -5.77
CA THR A 47 -29.05 -23.72 -5.94
C THR A 47 -28.75 -22.85 -7.16
N ARG A 48 -29.65 -22.80 -8.14
CA ARG A 48 -29.44 -22.10 -9.42
C ARG A 48 -29.35 -20.58 -9.30
N PRO A 49 -30.24 -19.87 -8.58
CA PRO A 49 -30.20 -18.40 -8.56
C PRO A 49 -28.95 -17.85 -7.84
N HIS A 50 -28.49 -18.52 -6.78
CA HIS A 50 -27.28 -18.11 -6.05
C HIS A 50 -25.99 -18.33 -6.84
N ALA A 51 -25.92 -19.36 -7.69
CA ALA A 51 -24.75 -19.62 -8.53
C ALA A 51 -24.59 -18.56 -9.64
N VAL A 52 -25.71 -18.18 -10.27
CA VAL A 52 -25.71 -17.15 -11.33
C VAL A 52 -25.40 -15.77 -10.75
N ALA A 53 -25.98 -15.38 -9.62
CA ALA A 53 -25.68 -14.12 -8.96
C ALA A 53 -24.18 -13.98 -8.61
N ARG A 54 -23.57 -15.03 -8.03
CA ARG A 54 -22.11 -15.03 -7.77
C ARG A 54 -21.28 -14.96 -9.03
N ALA A 55 -21.71 -15.59 -10.12
CA ALA A 55 -21.00 -15.52 -11.40
C ALA A 55 -21.03 -14.09 -11.96
N LEU A 56 -22.16 -13.39 -11.87
CA LEU A 56 -22.31 -11.99 -12.28
C LEU A 56 -21.47 -11.04 -11.40
N ASP A 57 -21.44 -11.25 -10.09
CA ASP A 57 -20.58 -10.46 -9.18
C ASP A 57 -19.09 -10.67 -9.48
N TYR A 58 -18.70 -11.91 -9.80
CA TYR A 58 -17.33 -12.25 -10.19
C TYR A 58 -16.95 -11.62 -11.52
N THR A 59 -17.80 -11.70 -12.55
CA THR A 59 -17.52 -11.11 -13.87
C THR A 59 -17.51 -9.58 -13.80
N ALA A 60 -18.43 -8.96 -13.07
CA ALA A 60 -18.42 -7.52 -12.82
C ALA A 60 -17.16 -7.06 -12.07
N GLY A 61 -16.71 -7.85 -11.09
CA GLY A 61 -15.44 -7.63 -10.40
C GLY A 61 -14.24 -7.73 -11.35
N ALA A 62 -14.20 -8.76 -12.19
CA ALA A 62 -13.13 -9.00 -13.15
C ALA A 62 -13.05 -7.91 -14.23
N MET A 63 -14.19 -7.46 -14.77
CA MET A 63 -14.26 -6.37 -15.73
C MET A 63 -13.73 -5.05 -15.13
N ARG A 64 -14.10 -4.74 -13.88
CA ARG A 64 -13.57 -3.57 -13.18
C ARG A 64 -12.06 -3.65 -12.94
N ASP A 65 -11.54 -4.81 -12.56
CA ASP A 65 -10.09 -5.01 -12.41
C ASP A 65 -9.34 -4.85 -13.74
N ARG A 66 -9.91 -5.33 -14.85
CA ARG A 66 -9.34 -5.20 -16.21
C ARG A 66 -9.23 -3.75 -16.68
N VAL A 67 -10.05 -2.84 -16.16
CA VAL A 67 -9.98 -1.41 -16.47
C VAL A 67 -9.14 -0.66 -15.44
N ALA A 68 -9.33 -0.94 -14.16
CA ALA A 68 -8.68 -0.20 -13.08
C ALA A 68 -7.16 -0.43 -13.01
N LEU A 69 -6.67 -1.66 -13.22
CA LEU A 69 -5.23 -1.93 -13.13
C LEU A 69 -4.43 -1.24 -14.25
N PRO A 70 -4.87 -1.26 -15.53
CA PRO A 70 -4.23 -0.44 -16.57
C PRO A 70 -4.28 1.05 -16.27
N LEU A 71 -5.39 1.58 -15.75
CA LEU A 71 -5.47 3.00 -15.37
C LEU A 71 -4.46 3.37 -14.29
N ILE A 72 -4.29 2.52 -13.27
CA ILE A 72 -3.23 2.69 -12.26
C ILE A 72 -1.85 2.66 -12.92
N GLY A 73 -1.64 1.75 -13.88
CA GLY A 73 -0.41 1.67 -14.67
C GLY A 73 -0.13 2.96 -15.42
N VAL A 74 -1.09 3.45 -16.21
CA VAL A 74 -0.97 4.71 -16.97
C VAL A 74 -0.72 5.90 -16.05
N LEU A 75 -1.48 6.03 -14.96
CA LEU A 75 -1.29 7.11 -13.98
C LEU A 75 0.10 7.05 -13.34
N SER A 76 0.56 5.85 -12.96
CA SER A 76 1.89 5.66 -12.40
C SER A 76 2.96 6.03 -13.43
N SER A 77 2.86 5.53 -14.67
CA SER A 77 3.78 5.87 -15.76
C SER A 77 3.82 7.37 -16.03
N LEU A 78 2.68 8.06 -15.98
CA LEU A 78 2.61 9.52 -16.14
C LEU A 78 3.35 10.24 -15.00
N ILE A 79 3.10 9.85 -13.75
CA ILE A 79 3.80 10.42 -12.58
C ILE A 79 5.31 10.20 -12.71
N LEU A 80 5.74 8.98 -13.05
CA LEU A 80 7.16 8.64 -13.20
C LEU A 80 7.81 9.37 -14.37
N LEU A 81 7.08 9.56 -15.48
CA LEU A 81 7.55 10.33 -16.63
C LEU A 81 7.76 11.80 -16.24
N VAL A 82 6.79 12.44 -15.58
CA VAL A 82 6.91 13.83 -15.13
C VAL A 82 8.10 14.00 -14.19
N VAL A 83 8.20 13.16 -13.16
CA VAL A 83 9.31 13.20 -12.21
C VAL A 83 10.66 12.95 -12.91
N GLY A 84 10.72 11.95 -13.79
CA GLY A 84 11.93 11.63 -14.56
C GLY A 84 12.37 12.77 -15.46
N VAL A 85 11.43 13.39 -16.18
CA VAL A 85 11.71 14.57 -17.02
C VAL A 85 12.24 15.72 -16.16
N LEU A 86 11.63 16.03 -15.02
CA LEU A 86 12.10 17.12 -14.16
C LEU A 86 13.49 16.86 -13.55
N LEU A 87 13.85 15.60 -13.32
CA LEU A 87 15.17 15.22 -12.80
C LEU A 87 16.27 15.26 -13.86
N LEU A 88 15.93 14.95 -15.12
CA LEU A 88 16.89 14.81 -16.23
C LEU A 88 16.97 16.06 -17.12
N ALA A 89 15.89 16.84 -17.20
CA ALA A 89 15.83 18.02 -18.05
C ALA A 89 16.79 19.11 -17.54
N PRO A 90 17.45 19.86 -18.44
CA PRO A 90 18.21 21.03 -18.05
C PRO A 90 17.31 22.02 -17.29
N PRO A 91 17.81 22.67 -16.22
CA PRO A 91 17.02 23.62 -15.45
C PRO A 91 16.56 24.77 -16.36
N SER A 92 15.29 24.72 -16.76
CA SER A 92 14.61 25.76 -17.53
C SER A 92 14.00 26.71 -16.50
N ARG A 93 14.74 27.78 -16.18
CA ARG A 93 14.31 28.74 -15.14
C ARG A 93 13.03 29.45 -15.62
N PRO A 94 11.88 29.28 -14.95
CA PRO A 94 10.70 30.07 -15.28
C PRO A 94 10.99 31.56 -15.03
N ALA A 95 10.42 32.44 -15.85
CA ALA A 95 10.65 33.89 -15.74
C ALA A 95 10.19 34.49 -14.40
N THR A 96 9.32 33.78 -13.67
CA THR A 96 8.81 34.16 -12.34
C THR A 96 9.64 33.52 -11.23
N HIS A 97 10.26 34.35 -10.40
CA HIS A 97 11.06 33.92 -9.26
C HIS A 97 10.14 33.63 -8.06
N VAL A 98 9.76 32.35 -7.86
CA VAL A 98 9.05 31.88 -6.66
C VAL A 98 10.10 31.36 -5.68
N ASP A 99 10.13 31.88 -4.45
CA ASP A 99 11.01 31.33 -3.42
C ASP A 99 10.52 29.95 -2.97
N VAL A 100 11.30 28.93 -3.31
CA VAL A 100 11.03 27.53 -2.99
C VAL A 100 12.06 26.94 -2.02
N SER A 101 12.87 27.77 -1.38
CA SER A 101 13.98 27.35 -0.50
C SER A 101 13.53 26.50 0.70
N ILE A 102 12.30 26.68 1.17
CA ILE A 102 11.72 25.92 2.30
C ILE A 102 11.17 24.54 1.89
N LEU A 103 10.86 24.33 0.61
CA LEU A 103 10.21 23.10 0.12
C LEU A 103 11.02 21.83 0.40
N PRO A 104 12.36 21.80 0.30
CA PRO A 104 13.16 20.64 0.70
C PRO A 104 12.96 20.23 2.16
N THR A 105 12.87 21.21 3.07
CA THR A 105 12.59 20.97 4.49
C THR A 105 11.18 20.44 4.70
N VAL A 106 10.20 21.01 4.00
CA VAL A 106 8.81 20.53 3.99
C VAL A 106 8.74 19.09 3.46
N ASN A 107 9.45 18.80 2.38
CA ASN A 107 9.54 17.46 1.79
C ASN A 107 10.12 16.43 2.76
N ALA A 108 11.17 16.79 3.51
CA ALA A 108 11.72 15.94 4.56
C ALA A 108 10.73 15.73 5.70
N ALA A 109 10.03 16.78 6.15
CA ALA A 109 9.00 16.68 7.20
C ALA A 109 7.80 15.81 6.78
N LEU A 110 7.35 15.93 5.53
CA LEU A 110 6.27 15.10 4.98
C LEU A 110 6.69 13.62 4.91
N ASN A 111 7.92 13.34 4.48
CA ASN A 111 8.46 11.97 4.50
C ASN A 111 8.58 11.40 5.93
N ALA A 112 9.08 12.17 6.89
CA ALA A 112 9.12 11.78 8.29
C ALA A 112 7.71 11.47 8.83
N THR A 113 6.74 12.34 8.51
CA THR A 113 5.33 12.15 8.86
C THR A 113 4.77 10.87 8.26
N SER A 114 5.04 10.61 6.98
CA SER A 114 4.65 9.36 6.30
C SER A 114 5.24 8.14 7.00
N ALA A 115 6.54 8.15 7.33
CA ALA A 115 7.19 7.06 8.04
C ALA A 115 6.51 6.75 9.38
N VAL A 116 6.19 7.79 10.18
CA VAL A 116 5.46 7.63 11.45
C VAL A 116 4.06 7.04 11.23
N LEU A 117 3.32 7.53 10.24
CA LEU A 117 1.98 7.02 9.91
C LEU A 117 2.02 5.55 9.47
N LEU A 118 3.02 5.16 8.66
CA LEU A 118 3.19 3.79 8.20
C LEU A 118 3.50 2.84 9.36
N VAL A 119 4.42 3.23 10.25
CA VAL A 119 4.74 2.46 11.45
C VAL A 119 3.51 2.35 12.36
N SER A 120 2.84 3.45 12.67
CA SER A 120 1.63 3.44 13.49
C SER A 120 0.51 2.59 12.89
N GLY A 121 0.26 2.71 11.58
CA GLY A 121 -0.74 1.91 10.89
C GLY A 121 -0.40 0.41 10.87
N PHE A 122 0.88 0.06 10.81
CA PHE A 122 1.34 -1.33 10.97
C PHE A 122 1.13 -1.85 12.40
N LEU A 123 1.44 -1.02 13.41
CA LEU A 123 1.19 -1.37 14.81
C LEU A 123 -0.31 -1.56 15.09
N PHE A 124 -1.17 -0.71 14.53
CA PHE A 124 -2.61 -0.82 14.67
C PHE A 124 -3.17 -2.11 14.05
N ILE A 125 -2.74 -2.49 12.85
CA ILE A 125 -3.22 -3.75 12.25
C ILE A 125 -2.71 -4.97 13.00
N ARG A 126 -1.49 -4.92 13.56
CA ARG A 126 -0.97 -5.98 14.45
C ARG A 126 -1.81 -6.13 15.72
N ARG A 127 -2.37 -5.04 16.24
CA ARG A 127 -3.31 -5.01 17.36
C ARG A 127 -4.77 -5.27 16.95
N ARG A 128 -5.03 -5.62 15.69
CA ARG A 128 -6.37 -5.78 15.10
C ARG A 128 -7.25 -4.52 15.16
N ASN A 129 -6.66 -3.35 15.38
CA ASN A 129 -7.35 -2.06 15.28
C ASN A 129 -7.43 -1.62 13.82
N VAL A 130 -8.45 -2.09 13.11
CA VAL A 130 -8.64 -1.82 11.68
C VAL A 130 -8.94 -0.33 11.41
N ARG A 131 -9.68 0.33 12.29
CA ARG A 131 -9.98 1.76 12.15
C ARG A 131 -8.72 2.60 12.22
N GLY A 132 -7.89 2.38 13.25
CA GLY A 132 -6.59 3.07 13.37
C GLY A 132 -5.67 2.80 12.19
N HIS A 133 -5.61 1.56 11.71
CA HIS A 133 -4.86 1.22 10.49
C HIS A 133 -5.36 2.02 9.28
N LEU A 134 -6.67 2.04 9.03
CA LEU A 134 -7.26 2.75 7.90
C LEU A 134 -6.97 4.25 7.97
N THR A 135 -7.19 4.88 9.13
CA THR A 135 -6.87 6.30 9.33
C THR A 135 -5.40 6.58 9.02
N CYS A 136 -4.47 5.80 9.58
CA CYS A 136 -3.05 5.99 9.33
C CYS A 136 -2.66 5.79 7.86
N MET A 137 -3.17 4.75 7.20
CA MET A 137 -2.83 4.45 5.80
C MET A 137 -3.41 5.49 4.84
N THR A 138 -4.66 5.94 5.06
CA THR A 138 -5.24 7.03 4.27
C THR A 138 -4.48 8.33 4.48
N SER A 139 -4.13 8.68 5.72
CA SER A 139 -3.28 9.85 5.99
C SER A 139 -1.90 9.72 5.33
N ALA A 140 -1.29 8.54 5.32
CA ALA A 140 0.01 8.31 4.68
C ALA A 140 -0.07 8.52 3.15
N VAL A 141 -1.15 8.08 2.50
CA VAL A 141 -1.41 8.40 1.09
C VAL A 141 -1.49 9.90 0.88
N VAL A 142 -2.30 10.62 1.67
CA VAL A 142 -2.46 12.08 1.55
C VAL A 142 -1.13 12.80 1.73
N VAL A 143 -0.39 12.47 2.78
CA VAL A 143 0.94 13.06 3.05
C VAL A 143 1.93 12.76 1.92
N SER A 144 1.91 11.54 1.36
CA SER A 144 2.77 11.17 0.22
C SER A 144 2.38 11.91 -1.06
N THR A 145 1.09 12.16 -1.29
CA THR A 145 0.62 12.99 -2.41
C THR A 145 1.07 14.44 -2.24
N LEU A 146 0.95 15.02 -1.04
CA LEU A 146 1.44 16.37 -0.75
C LEU A 146 2.97 16.46 -0.94
N PHE A 147 3.71 15.43 -0.51
CA PHE A 147 5.15 15.34 -0.76
C PHE A 147 5.46 15.36 -2.25
N LEU A 148 4.77 14.55 -3.06
CA LEU A 148 5.00 14.48 -4.50
C LEU A 148 4.74 15.83 -5.18
N VAL A 149 3.64 16.51 -4.82
CA VAL A 149 3.32 17.84 -5.36
C VAL A 149 4.41 18.84 -4.98
N SER A 150 4.77 18.93 -3.69
CA SER A 150 5.83 19.84 -3.22
C SER A 150 7.19 19.53 -3.84
N TYR A 151 7.53 18.26 -4.03
CA TYR A 151 8.77 17.80 -4.68
C TYR A 151 8.84 18.23 -6.15
N VAL A 152 7.77 17.99 -6.91
CA VAL A 152 7.65 18.41 -8.31
C VAL A 152 7.75 19.92 -8.44
N THR A 153 7.07 20.68 -7.57
CA THR A 153 7.14 22.15 -7.54
C THR A 153 8.56 22.65 -7.28
N TYR A 154 9.26 22.08 -6.30
CA TYR A 154 10.64 22.45 -6.01
C TYR A 154 11.57 22.20 -7.20
N HIS A 155 11.51 21.02 -7.82
CA HIS A 155 12.38 20.70 -8.96
C HIS A 155 12.03 21.49 -10.22
N TYR A 156 10.76 21.85 -10.42
CA TYR A 156 10.36 22.72 -11.51
C TYR A 156 10.96 24.14 -11.38
N HIS A 157 11.00 24.72 -10.17
CA HIS A 157 11.49 26.09 -9.95
C HIS A 157 13.00 26.19 -9.67
N ALA A 158 13.54 25.34 -8.79
CA ALA A 158 14.93 25.41 -8.34
C ALA A 158 15.88 24.48 -9.11
N GLY A 159 15.34 23.48 -9.82
CA GLY A 159 16.13 22.41 -10.41
C GLY A 159 16.78 21.49 -9.37
N SER A 160 17.84 20.80 -9.79
CA SER A 160 18.60 19.85 -8.96
C SER A 160 19.77 20.53 -8.27
N ARG A 161 19.89 20.34 -6.94
CA ARG A 161 21.04 20.83 -6.16
C ARG A 161 22.17 19.80 -6.19
N PRO A 162 23.39 20.15 -6.65
CA PRO A 162 24.51 19.21 -6.65
C PRO A 162 24.99 18.93 -5.22
N PHE A 163 25.44 17.71 -4.98
CA PHE A 163 26.07 17.32 -3.71
C PHE A 163 27.56 17.67 -3.71
N THR A 164 27.98 18.54 -2.78
CA THR A 164 29.33 19.12 -2.68
C THR A 164 30.25 18.43 -1.66
N GLY A 165 29.71 17.52 -0.84
CA GLY A 165 30.49 16.77 0.16
C GLY A 165 31.60 15.90 -0.45
N GLN A 166 32.72 15.78 0.27
CA GLN A 166 33.95 15.10 -0.15
C GLN A 166 34.27 13.87 0.71
N GLY A 167 35.08 12.94 0.18
CA GLY A 167 35.49 11.73 0.88
C GLY A 167 34.40 10.65 0.90
N TRP A 168 34.36 9.85 1.97
CA TRP A 168 33.51 8.63 2.06
C TRP A 168 32.00 8.91 2.09
N ILE A 169 31.58 10.14 2.41
CA ILE A 169 30.16 10.52 2.45
C ILE A 169 29.54 10.60 1.05
N ARG A 170 30.34 10.91 0.03
CA ARG A 170 29.90 11.07 -1.36
C ARG A 170 29.36 9.76 -1.96
N PRO A 171 30.09 8.62 -1.95
CA PRO A 171 29.54 7.37 -2.44
C PRO A 171 28.34 6.90 -1.61
N VAL A 172 28.33 7.11 -0.29
CA VAL A 172 27.17 6.79 0.57
C VAL A 172 25.93 7.58 0.13
N TYR A 173 26.08 8.88 -0.11
CA TYR A 173 25.00 9.73 -0.60
C TYR A 173 24.43 9.24 -1.94
N PHE A 174 25.29 8.95 -2.93
CA PHE A 174 24.82 8.54 -4.24
C PHE A 174 24.19 7.15 -4.26
N VAL A 175 24.73 6.20 -3.48
CA VAL A 175 24.09 4.88 -3.32
C VAL A 175 22.71 5.03 -2.69
N LEU A 176 22.60 5.81 -1.61
CA LEU A 176 21.34 6.06 -0.92
C LEU A 176 20.32 6.79 -1.81
N LEU A 177 20.78 7.79 -2.57
CA LEU A 177 19.95 8.53 -3.50
C LEU A 177 19.44 7.62 -4.63
N LEU A 178 20.32 6.81 -5.21
CA LEU A 178 19.96 5.89 -6.29
C LEU A 178 18.92 4.88 -5.81
N THR A 179 19.15 4.21 -4.69
CA THR A 179 18.19 3.24 -4.15
C THR A 179 16.88 3.90 -3.76
N HIS A 180 16.92 5.11 -3.20
CA HIS A 180 15.73 5.90 -2.88
C HIS A 180 14.90 6.19 -4.13
N VAL A 181 15.50 6.72 -5.20
CA VAL A 181 14.79 7.07 -6.44
C VAL A 181 14.20 5.84 -7.13
N VAL A 182 14.96 4.74 -7.22
CA VAL A 182 14.47 3.49 -7.83
C VAL A 182 13.30 2.92 -7.03
N LEU A 183 13.41 2.86 -5.69
CA LEU A 183 12.33 2.36 -4.86
C LEU A 183 11.13 3.32 -4.80
N ALA A 184 11.35 4.62 -4.93
CA ALA A 184 10.29 5.62 -5.08
C ALA A 184 9.51 5.40 -6.38
N ALA A 185 10.18 5.03 -7.47
CA ALA A 185 9.50 4.69 -8.71
C ALA A 185 8.62 3.42 -8.56
N VAL A 186 9.14 2.41 -7.86
CA VAL A 186 8.42 1.15 -7.61
C VAL A 186 7.24 1.32 -6.65
N ILE A 187 7.34 2.22 -5.65
CA ILE A 187 6.28 2.34 -4.64
C ILE A 187 5.00 2.95 -5.19
N VAL A 188 5.07 3.86 -6.18
CA VAL A 188 3.89 4.53 -6.76
C VAL A 188 2.83 3.52 -7.25
N PRO A 189 3.13 2.60 -8.19
CA PRO A 189 2.14 1.61 -8.64
C PRO A 189 1.75 0.62 -7.54
N LEU A 190 2.67 0.27 -6.64
CA LEU A 190 2.39 -0.65 -5.52
C LEU A 190 1.40 -0.06 -4.51
N ALA A 191 1.59 1.20 -4.12
CA ALA A 191 0.72 1.89 -3.17
C ALA A 191 -0.69 2.10 -3.78
N LEU A 192 -0.77 2.55 -5.03
CA LEU A 192 -2.04 2.71 -5.74
C LEU A 192 -2.80 1.38 -5.89
N THR A 193 -2.10 0.31 -6.26
CA THR A 193 -2.71 -1.02 -6.34
C THR A 193 -3.18 -1.51 -4.97
N THR A 194 -2.38 -1.30 -3.91
CA THR A 194 -2.74 -1.68 -2.54
C THR A 194 -3.97 -0.93 -2.04
N LEU A 195 -4.07 0.36 -2.33
CA LEU A 195 -5.22 1.20 -2.03
C LEU A 195 -6.46 0.75 -2.82
N TYR A 196 -6.31 0.49 -4.12
CA TYR A 196 -7.39 -0.05 -4.95
C TYR A 196 -7.96 -1.35 -4.37
N ARG A 197 -7.10 -2.30 -3.98
CA ARG A 197 -7.54 -3.56 -3.35
C ARG A 197 -8.27 -3.33 -2.02
N ALA A 198 -7.86 -2.34 -1.23
CA ALA A 198 -8.57 -1.96 0.00
C ALA A 198 -9.96 -1.38 -0.30
N LEU A 199 -10.08 -0.49 -1.30
CA LEU A 199 -11.36 0.10 -1.73
C LEU A 199 -12.33 -0.96 -2.29
N ARG A 200 -11.80 -2.05 -2.87
CA ARG A 200 -12.58 -3.19 -3.33
C ARG A 200 -12.96 -4.19 -2.24
N ALA A 201 -12.59 -3.93 -0.99
CA ALA A 201 -12.70 -4.88 0.13
C ALA A 201 -12.05 -6.25 -0.14
N ASP A 202 -11.09 -6.32 -1.08
CA ASP A 202 -10.30 -7.53 -1.35
C ASP A 202 -9.08 -7.55 -0.43
N PHE A 203 -9.35 -7.78 0.85
CA PHE A 203 -8.32 -7.80 1.89
C PHE A 203 -7.29 -8.92 1.67
N SER A 204 -7.66 -9.98 0.94
CA SER A 204 -6.77 -11.10 0.65
C SER A 204 -5.62 -10.71 -0.27
N ARG A 205 -5.93 -10.02 -1.38
CA ARG A 205 -4.92 -9.51 -2.30
C ARG A 205 -4.24 -8.26 -1.74
N HIS A 206 -4.98 -7.39 -1.06
CA HIS A 206 -4.41 -6.25 -0.34
C HIS A 206 -3.29 -6.71 0.61
N ALA A 207 -3.54 -7.69 1.48
CA ALA A 207 -2.54 -8.19 2.43
C ALA A 207 -1.30 -8.80 1.75
N ARG A 208 -1.50 -9.49 0.61
CA ARG A 208 -0.39 -10.08 -0.16
C ARG A 208 0.54 -9.01 -0.72
N ILE A 209 -0.01 -7.92 -1.26
CA ILE A 209 0.76 -6.83 -1.86
C ILE A 209 1.35 -5.94 -0.75
N ALA A 210 0.58 -5.64 0.29
CA ALA A 210 0.98 -4.80 1.42
C ALA A 210 2.24 -5.29 2.15
N ARG A 211 2.51 -6.60 2.14
CA ARG A 211 3.75 -7.19 2.69
C ARG A 211 5.02 -6.69 2.00
N TRP A 212 4.93 -6.32 0.73
CA TRP A 212 6.02 -5.72 -0.03
C TRP A 212 5.90 -4.18 -0.06
N THR A 213 4.69 -3.66 -0.20
CA THR A 213 4.45 -2.21 -0.21
C THR A 213 4.92 -1.54 1.07
N LEU A 214 4.60 -2.09 2.24
CA LEU A 214 4.95 -1.48 3.52
C LEU A 214 6.47 -1.27 3.71
N PRO A 215 7.35 -2.28 3.58
CA PRO A 215 8.78 -2.08 3.76
C PRO A 215 9.38 -1.15 2.70
N VAL A 216 8.93 -1.23 1.44
CA VAL A 216 9.41 -0.32 0.38
C VAL A 216 8.99 1.12 0.67
N TRP A 217 7.74 1.35 1.05
CA TRP A 217 7.23 2.69 1.38
C TRP A 217 7.94 3.28 2.59
N LEU A 218 8.16 2.47 3.63
CA LEU A 218 8.87 2.90 4.82
C LEU A 218 10.34 3.21 4.50
N TYR A 219 11.00 2.39 3.69
CA TYR A 219 12.37 2.64 3.22
C TYR A 219 12.47 3.99 2.52
N VAL A 220 11.61 4.24 1.51
CA VAL A 220 11.60 5.50 0.76
C VAL A 220 11.36 6.69 1.69
N SER A 221 10.39 6.58 2.61
CA SER A 221 10.08 7.65 3.56
C SER A 221 11.27 7.98 4.49
N LEU A 222 11.96 6.96 5.03
CA LEU A 222 13.12 7.16 5.90
C LEU A 222 14.35 7.67 5.14
N THR A 223 14.62 7.09 3.97
CA THR A 223 15.76 7.49 3.14
C THR A 223 15.58 8.89 2.56
N GLY A 224 14.36 9.35 2.32
CA GLY A 224 14.10 10.74 1.91
C GLY A 224 14.57 11.76 2.96
N VAL A 225 14.33 11.48 4.25
CA VAL A 225 14.85 12.30 5.35
C VAL A 225 16.38 12.22 5.41
N ALA A 226 16.94 11.03 5.27
CA ALA A 226 18.39 10.83 5.30
C ALA A 226 19.09 11.58 4.14
N VAL A 227 18.59 11.47 2.91
CA VAL A 227 19.10 12.22 1.74
C VAL A 227 19.05 13.72 1.99
N TYR A 228 17.96 14.24 2.58
CA TYR A 228 17.88 15.64 2.97
C TYR A 228 18.96 16.03 3.99
N VAL A 229 19.12 15.25 5.07
CA VAL A 229 20.14 15.52 6.10
C VAL A 229 21.54 15.50 5.48
N LEU A 230 21.86 14.50 4.67
CA LEU A 230 23.15 14.42 3.98
C LEU A 230 23.37 15.66 3.11
N LEU A 231 22.39 16.04 2.28
CA LEU A 231 22.52 17.14 1.31
C LEU A 231 22.57 18.53 1.97
N TYR A 232 21.91 18.74 3.11
CA TYR A 232 21.79 20.07 3.73
C TYR A 232 22.62 20.26 5.01
N ARG A 233 23.14 19.19 5.60
CA ARG A 233 24.00 19.25 6.79
C ARG A 233 25.44 18.79 6.55
N LEU A 234 25.67 17.93 5.55
CA LEU A 234 26.97 17.32 5.29
C LEU A 234 27.49 17.55 3.86
N GLY A 235 26.76 18.31 3.05
CA GLY A 235 27.09 18.67 1.67
C GLY A 235 27.22 20.16 1.52
#